data_AF-A0A094WIM5-F1
#
_entry.id   AF-A0A094WIM5-F1
#
_cell.length_a   1.000
_cell.length_b   1.000
_cell.length_c   1.000
_cell.angle_alpha   90.00
_cell.angle_beta   90.00
_cell.angle_gamma   90.00
#
_symmetry.space_group_name_H-M   'P 1'
#
loop_
_entity.id
_entity.type
_entity.pdbx_description
1 polymer ?
#
loop_
_entity_poly.entity_id
_entity_poly.type
_entity_poly.pdbx_seq_one_letter_code
_entity_poly.pdbx_strand_id
1 'polypeptide(L)' 'MTRGQSHNNKHKNKAKLSQTPKQEKVSDGIDEEYSEELADHDDIEAQKRAAAADERANPDNH' A
#
# COMPACT_ATOMS: atom_id res chain seq x y z
N MET A 1 37.07 0.22 -18.12
CA MET A 1 36.23 0.53 -16.93
C MET A 1 34.89 -0.16 -17.11
N THR A 2 34.64 -1.23 -16.36
CA THR A 2 33.46 -2.09 -16.57
C THR A 2 32.28 -1.52 -15.78
N ARG A 3 31.13 -1.34 -16.42
CA ARG A 3 29.88 -0.89 -15.77
C ARG A 3 29.29 -2.06 -14.98
N GLY A 4 29.89 -2.37 -13.83
CA GLY A 4 29.37 -3.33 -12.84
C GLY A 4 28.21 -2.74 -12.03
N GLN A 5 27.14 -2.31 -12.70
CA GLN A 5 25.91 -1.90 -12.00
C GLN A 5 25.03 -3.13 -11.85
N SER A 6 25.14 -3.82 -10.71
CA SER A 6 24.17 -4.86 -10.36
C SER A 6 22.78 -4.22 -10.25
N HIS A 7 21.88 -4.54 -11.18
CA HIS A 7 20.52 -3.99 -11.30
C HIS A 7 19.54 -4.51 -10.23
N ASN A 8 19.95 -4.59 -8.97
CA ASN A 8 19.06 -4.98 -7.86
C ASN A 8 18.40 -3.75 -7.23
N ASN A 9 17.51 -3.11 -7.99
CA ASN A 9 16.69 -1.98 -7.53
C ASN A 9 15.27 -2.39 -7.11
N LYS A 10 14.92 -3.68 -7.12
CA LYS A 10 13.54 -4.17 -6.88
C LYS A 10 12.94 -3.79 -5.52
N HIS A 11 13.76 -3.52 -4.51
CA HIS A 11 13.29 -3.22 -3.14
C HIS A 11 13.77 -1.86 -2.63
N LYS A 12 14.19 -0.95 -3.53
CA LYS A 12 14.63 0.38 -3.10
C LYS A 12 13.43 1.31 -3.00
N ASN A 13 13.36 2.07 -1.91
CA ASN A 13 12.31 3.07 -1.69
C ASN A 13 12.29 4.05 -2.86
N LYS A 14 11.19 4.04 -3.61
CA LYS A 14 11.04 4.82 -4.84
C LYS A 14 11.16 6.33 -4.58
N ALA A 15 10.75 6.77 -3.38
CA ALA A 15 10.92 8.13 -2.88
C ALA A 15 12.40 8.59 -2.78
N LYS A 16 13.36 7.65 -2.64
CA LYS A 16 14.80 7.94 -2.43
C LYS A 16 15.68 7.60 -3.63
N LEU A 17 15.10 7.34 -4.80
CA LEU A 17 15.87 7.09 -6.02
C LEU A 17 16.55 8.39 -6.49
N SER A 18 17.86 8.31 -6.77
CA SER A 18 18.67 9.46 -7.16
C SER A 18 18.43 9.90 -8.60
N GLN A 19 17.99 8.96 -9.45
CA GLN A 19 17.83 9.16 -10.90
C GLN A 19 16.39 9.48 -11.31
N THR A 20 15.40 9.31 -10.42
CA THR A 20 14.02 9.67 -10.74
C THR A 20 13.84 11.19 -10.65
N PRO A 21 13.26 11.82 -11.69
CA PRO A 21 12.82 13.20 -11.65
C PRO A 21 11.95 13.46 -10.42
N LYS A 22 12.07 14.66 -9.83
CA LYS A 22 11.36 15.00 -8.57
C LYS A 22 9.84 14.81 -8.67
N GLN A 23 9.25 15.08 -9.83
CA GLN A 23 7.81 14.92 -10.10
C GLN A 23 7.36 13.44 -10.12
N GLU A 24 8.27 12.51 -10.38
CA GLU A 24 7.99 11.07 -10.43
C GLU A 24 8.35 10.36 -9.12
N LYS A 25 8.82 11.11 -8.12
CA LYS A 25 9.03 10.59 -6.77
C LYS A 25 7.67 10.51 -6.09
N VAL A 26 7.01 9.38 -6.31
CA VAL A 26 5.78 9.01 -5.62
C VAL A 26 6.09 8.95 -4.11
N SER A 27 5.39 9.75 -3.31
CA SER A 27 5.29 9.53 -1.87
C SER A 27 4.41 8.31 -1.64
N ASP A 28 4.80 7.46 -0.69
CA ASP A 28 4.00 6.27 -0.38
C ASP A 28 2.66 6.73 0.21
N GLY A 29 1.56 6.49 -0.53
CA GLY A 29 0.19 6.79 -0.11
C GLY A 29 -0.13 8.28 0.06
N ILE A 30 -1.40 8.63 -0.11
CA ILE A 30 -1.97 9.81 0.54
C ILE A 30 -2.73 9.25 1.74
N ASP A 31 -2.46 9.79 2.92
CA ASP A 31 -3.24 9.43 4.11
C ASP A 31 -4.60 10.14 4.01
N GLU A 32 -5.60 9.41 3.49
CA GLU A 32 -6.98 9.86 3.40
C GLU A 32 -7.83 9.14 4.45
N GLU A 33 -8.67 9.89 5.16
CA GLU A 33 -9.55 9.33 6.19
C GLU A 33 -10.79 8.69 5.56
N TYR A 34 -11.22 7.56 6.13
CA TYR A 34 -12.41 6.84 5.65
C TYR A 34 -13.69 7.68 5.83
N SER A 35 -14.53 7.70 4.79
CA SER A 35 -15.84 8.35 4.79
C SER A 35 -16.92 7.37 4.34
N GLU A 36 -17.87 7.05 5.23
CA GLU A 36 -18.98 6.14 4.93
C GLU A 36 -19.90 6.67 3.82
N GLU A 37 -20.06 7.99 3.72
CA GLU A 37 -20.95 8.61 2.73
C GLU A 37 -20.36 8.56 1.30
N LEU A 38 -19.04 8.43 1.19
CA LEU A 38 -18.32 8.35 -0.09
C LEU A 38 -18.01 6.90 -0.48
N ALA A 39 -18.08 5.98 0.48
CA ALA A 39 -17.79 4.56 0.26
C ALA A 39 -18.76 3.98 -0.77
N ASP A 40 -18.18 3.30 -1.77
CA ASP A 40 -18.99 2.60 -2.76
C ASP A 40 -19.41 1.21 -2.25
N HIS A 41 -20.10 0.46 -3.11
CA HIS A 41 -20.57 -0.86 -2.75
C HIS A 41 -19.42 -1.84 -2.45
N ASP A 42 -18.32 -1.73 -3.20
CA ASP A 42 -17.18 -2.63 -3.10
C ASP A 42 -16.41 -2.36 -1.80
N ASP A 43 -16.29 -1.10 -1.40
CA ASP A 43 -15.69 -0.69 -0.12
C ASP A 43 -16.44 -1.32 1.06
N ILE A 44 -17.78 -1.24 1.05
CA ILE A 44 -18.64 -1.81 2.10
C ILE A 44 -18.53 -3.34 2.13
N GLU A 45 -18.50 -4.00 0.98
CA GLU A 45 -18.31 -5.45 0.91
C GLU A 45 -16.92 -5.88 1.41
N ALA A 46 -15.88 -5.11 1.08
CA ALA A 46 -14.53 -5.37 1.54
C ALA A 46 -14.44 -5.31 3.07
N GLN A 47 -15.07 -4.30 3.70
CA GLN A 47 -15.12 -4.20 5.16
C GLN A 47 -15.84 -5.37 5.82
N LYS A 48 -17.00 -5.77 5.28
CA LYS A 48 -17.74 -6.94 5.79
C LYS A 48 -16.93 -8.22 5.68
N ARG A 49 -16.22 -8.40 4.56
CA ARG A 49 -15.34 -9.56 4.33
C ARG A 49 -14.15 -9.56 5.28
N ALA A 50 -13.57 -8.39 5.56
CA ALA A 50 -12.48 -8.24 6.51
C ALA A 50 -12.93 -8.60 7.93
N ALA A 51 -14.06 -8.05 8.40
CA ALA A 51 -14.61 -8.37 9.71
C ALA A 51 -14.85 -9.88 9.90
N ALA A 52 -15.44 -10.56 8.91
CA ALA A 52 -15.64 -12.01 8.95
C ALA A 52 -14.32 -12.82 8.86
N ALA A 53 -13.25 -12.25 8.30
CA ALA A 53 -11.94 -12.87 8.33
C ALA A 53 -11.29 -12.71 9.71
N ASP A 54 -11.41 -11.54 10.33
CA ASP A 54 -10.87 -11.26 11.66
C ASP A 54 -11.54 -12.13 12.73
N GLU A 55 -12.85 -12.33 12.66
CA GLU A 55 -13.59 -13.27 13.52
C GLU A 55 -13.05 -14.71 13.41
N ARG A 56 -12.67 -15.14 12.20
CA ARG A 56 -12.08 -16.47 11.98
C ARG A 56 -10.64 -16.55 12.45
N ALA A 57 -9.89 -15.47 12.32
CA ALA A 57 -8.48 -15.40 12.68
C ALA A 57 -8.28 -15.29 14.20
N ASN A 58 -9.22 -14.64 14.90
CA ASN A 58 -9.15 -14.40 16.35
C ASN A 58 -10.35 -15.04 17.08
N PRO A 59 -10.38 -16.38 17.20
CA PRO A 59 -11.48 -17.10 17.85
C PRO A 59 -11.59 -16.83 19.37
N ASP A 60 -10.54 -16.29 20.00
CA ASP A 60 -10.48 -16.02 21.44
C ASP A 60 -11.05 -14.64 21.84
N ASN A 61 -11.57 -13.86 20.88
CA ASN A 61 -12.09 -12.52 21.13
C ASN A 61 -13.61 -12.52 21.45
N HIS A 62 -14.05 -13.46 22.30
CA HIS A 62 -15.44 -13.67 22.70
C HIS A 62 -15.63 -13.62 24.23
#